data_AF-A0AAV7JIF4-F1
#
_entry.id   AF-A0AAV7JIF4-F1
#
_cell.length_a   1.000
_cell.length_b   1.000
_cell.length_c   1.000
_cell.angle_alpha   90.00
_cell.angle_beta   90.00
_cell.angle_gamma   90.00
#
_symmetry.space_group_name_H-M   'P 1'
#
loop_
_entity.id
_entity.type
_entity.pdbx_description
1 polymer ?
#
loop_
_entity_poly.entity_id
_entity_poly.type
_entity_poly.pdbx_seq_one_letter_code
_entity_poly.pdbx_strand_id
1 'polypeptide(L)'
;MSLIDATFETLQAYISEKQWKEIWNEGLTIADDHDIEISSLPRKREHKLPAKLCDALLTTTVGHREELSTEDQYCVSIHYRVLDCMIDELNKRFNNESKLCMKGISACSPKSKNFFDFATIKPMLVNYKILEEDVQIELMQVKKVLRNQHTEDVHYIIDKLKSLKAAFPELLWLLDIALTIAVSSTACERPFSSLKPTKTYLRSTLSQLSLNNLAILSIESDISSSLRLKVVVDRFAFQHKNGRICLL
;
A
#
# COMPACT_ATOMS: atom_id res chain seq x y z
N MET A 1 6.58 -23.64 -9.53
CA MET A 1 7.05 -22.33 -9.06
C MET A 1 5.85 -21.47 -8.76
N SER A 2 5.80 -20.81 -7.61
CA SER A 2 4.79 -19.78 -7.40
C SER A 2 5.14 -18.56 -8.26
N LEU A 3 4.15 -17.81 -8.74
CA LEU A 3 4.36 -16.60 -9.54
C LEU A 3 5.33 -15.62 -8.85
N ILE A 4 5.29 -15.58 -7.53
CA ILE A 4 6.16 -14.75 -6.68
C ILE A 4 7.63 -15.13 -6.85
N ASP A 5 7.93 -16.43 -6.82
CA ASP A 5 9.32 -16.89 -6.92
C ASP A 5 9.85 -16.64 -8.35
N ALA A 6 9.00 -16.79 -9.37
CA ALA A 6 9.36 -16.44 -10.76
C ALA A 6 9.64 -14.94 -10.92
N THR A 7 8.80 -14.06 -10.33
CA THR A 7 9.05 -12.61 -10.36
C THR A 7 10.33 -12.21 -9.62
N PHE A 8 10.68 -12.95 -8.57
CA PHE A 8 11.91 -12.72 -7.82
C PHE A 8 13.13 -13.07 -8.66
N GLU A 9 13.10 -14.22 -9.32
CA GLU A 9 14.15 -14.66 -10.24
C GLU A 9 14.32 -13.70 -11.42
N THR A 10 13.23 -13.17 -11.98
CA THR A 10 13.33 -12.18 -13.05
C THR A 10 13.99 -10.90 -12.55
N LEU A 11 13.58 -10.38 -11.38
CA LEU A 11 14.19 -9.16 -10.82
C LEU A 11 15.66 -9.34 -10.48
N GLN A 12 16.05 -10.53 -10.00
CA GLN A 12 17.45 -10.87 -9.79
C GLN A 12 18.24 -10.96 -11.11
N ALA A 13 17.62 -11.47 -12.19
CA ALA A 13 18.25 -11.49 -13.51
C ALA A 13 18.51 -10.07 -14.04
N TYR A 14 17.62 -9.10 -13.74
CA TYR A 14 17.78 -7.69 -14.12
C TYR A 14 18.93 -6.94 -13.42
N ILE A 15 19.51 -7.51 -12.36
CA ILE A 15 20.74 -6.99 -11.73
C ILE A 15 21.97 -7.23 -12.62
N SER A 16 21.87 -8.08 -13.64
CA SER A 16 22.99 -8.37 -14.55
C SER A 16 23.37 -7.14 -15.38
N GLU A 17 24.67 -6.87 -15.50
CA GLU A 17 25.23 -5.75 -16.28
C GLU A 17 24.78 -5.78 -17.76
N LYS A 18 24.52 -6.98 -18.30
CA LYS A 18 24.01 -7.16 -19.66
C LYS A 18 22.60 -6.57 -19.85
N GLN A 19 21.71 -6.78 -18.87
CA GLN A 19 20.34 -6.27 -18.92
C GLN A 19 20.31 -4.76 -18.69
N TRP A 20 21.20 -4.23 -17.85
CA TRP A 20 21.39 -2.79 -17.71
C TRP A 20 21.74 -2.12 -19.05
N LYS A 21 22.69 -2.69 -19.80
CA LYS A 21 23.08 -2.17 -21.12
C LYS A 21 21.94 -2.21 -22.14
N GLU A 22 21.11 -3.25 -22.10
CA GLU A 22 19.90 -3.34 -22.93
C GLU A 22 18.91 -2.22 -22.59
N ILE A 23 18.59 -2.03 -21.30
CA ILE A 23 17.69 -0.96 -20.81
C ILE A 23 18.24 0.43 -21.13
N TRP A 24 19.55 0.63 -20.95
CA TRP A 24 20.21 1.89 -21.24
C TRP A 24 20.12 2.24 -22.72
N ASN A 25 20.39 1.28 -23.60
CA ASN A 25 20.28 1.45 -25.04
C ASN A 25 18.83 1.70 -25.50
N GLU A 26 17.85 0.99 -24.92
CA GLU A 26 16.43 1.28 -25.17
C GLU A 26 16.08 2.71 -24.76
N GLY A 27 16.58 3.18 -23.61
CA GLY A 27 16.43 4.56 -23.17
C GLY A 27 17.02 5.58 -24.15
N LEU A 28 18.20 5.28 -24.72
CA LEU A 28 18.83 6.11 -25.75
C LEU A 28 17.98 6.13 -27.04
N THR A 29 17.48 4.98 -27.50
CA THR A 29 16.63 4.92 -28.70
C THR A 29 15.33 5.70 -28.54
N ILE A 30 14.69 5.64 -27.36
CA ILE A 30 13.46 6.41 -27.09
C ILE A 30 13.77 7.91 -27.06
N ALA A 31 14.92 8.31 -26.52
CA ALA A 31 15.33 9.71 -26.51
C ALA A 31 15.60 10.24 -27.92
N ASP A 32 16.26 9.44 -28.75
CA ASP A 32 16.50 9.76 -30.17
C ASP A 32 15.17 9.85 -30.95
N ASP A 33 14.23 8.92 -30.73
CA ASP A 33 12.91 8.91 -31.38
C ASP A 33 12.04 10.14 -31.02
N HIS A 34 12.33 10.79 -29.88
CA HIS A 34 11.58 11.94 -29.38
C HIS A 34 12.37 13.27 -29.45
N ASP A 35 13.50 13.30 -30.16
CA ASP A 35 14.40 14.47 -30.29
C ASP A 35 14.82 15.06 -28.92
N ILE A 36 15.04 14.21 -27.91
CA ILE A 36 15.47 14.65 -26.59
C ILE A 36 17.01 14.71 -26.57
N GLU A 37 17.60 15.90 -26.47
CA GLU A 37 19.04 16.04 -26.33
C GLU A 37 19.55 15.39 -25.03
N ILE A 38 20.25 14.25 -25.15
CA ILE A 38 20.91 13.53 -24.06
C ILE A 38 22.24 14.22 -23.64
N SER A 39 22.61 15.31 -24.33
CA SER A 39 23.82 16.09 -24.04
C SER A 39 23.81 16.53 -22.58
N SER A 40 24.88 16.15 -21.86
CA SER A 40 25.21 16.46 -20.46
C SER A 40 24.20 17.40 -19.81
N LEU A 41 23.35 16.83 -18.96
CA LEU A 41 22.37 17.53 -18.14
C LEU A 41 22.89 18.92 -17.72
N PRO A 42 22.11 20.00 -17.89
CA PRO A 42 22.59 21.35 -17.61
C PRO A 42 23.10 21.39 -16.16
N ARG A 43 24.44 21.50 -16.00
CA ARG A 43 25.10 21.65 -14.70
C ARG A 43 24.32 22.67 -13.90
N LYS A 44 23.60 22.22 -12.87
CA LYS A 44 22.85 23.13 -12.03
C LYS A 44 23.90 23.94 -11.29
N ARG A 45 23.80 25.27 -11.40
CA ARG A 45 24.78 26.20 -10.80
C ARG A 45 25.12 25.74 -9.38
N GLU A 46 26.35 25.30 -9.16
CA GLU A 46 26.82 24.87 -7.85
C GLU A 46 26.57 26.00 -6.85
N HIS A 47 25.72 25.73 -5.86
CA HIS A 47 25.44 26.71 -4.82
C HIS A 47 26.63 26.71 -3.86
N LYS A 48 27.59 27.61 -4.07
CA LYS A 48 28.71 27.77 -3.13
C LYS A 48 28.15 28.11 -1.76
N LEU A 49 28.49 27.30 -0.76
CA LEU A 49 28.18 27.62 0.63
C LEU A 49 28.88 28.95 0.99
N PRO A 50 28.25 29.81 1.79
CA PRO A 50 28.90 31.00 2.30
C PRO A 50 30.21 30.63 3.01
N ALA A 51 31.30 31.35 2.78
CA ALA A 51 32.62 31.04 3.33
C ALA A 51 32.65 30.83 4.87
N LYS A 52 31.68 31.43 5.57
CA LYS A 52 31.51 31.31 7.03
C LYS A 52 30.95 29.96 7.50
N LEU A 53 30.37 29.17 6.59
CA LEU A 53 29.71 27.89 6.88
C LEU A 53 30.46 26.70 6.26
N CYS A 54 31.65 26.92 5.69
CA CYS A 54 32.43 25.83 5.08
C CYS A 54 32.84 24.74 6.09
N ASP A 55 33.04 25.11 7.36
CA ASP A 55 33.41 24.19 8.45
C ASP A 55 32.21 23.74 9.30
N ALA A 56 30.99 24.14 8.93
CA ALA A 56 29.80 23.77 9.67
C ALA A 56 29.35 22.35 9.28
N LEU A 57 29.35 21.44 10.25
CA LEU A 57 28.93 20.05 10.03
C LEU A 57 27.39 19.99 10.02
N LEU A 58 26.81 20.04 8.82
CA LEU A 58 25.38 19.88 8.62
C LEU A 58 25.01 18.39 8.76
N THR A 59 24.26 18.05 9.81
CA THR A 59 23.78 16.69 10.07
C THR A 59 22.49 16.34 9.32
N THR A 60 21.91 17.31 8.60
CA THR A 60 20.65 17.17 7.86
C THR A 60 20.86 17.40 6.36
N THR A 61 20.16 16.61 5.53
CA THR A 61 20.28 16.69 4.07
C THR A 61 19.74 18.02 3.53
N VAL A 62 20.59 18.79 2.85
CA VAL A 62 20.26 20.12 2.28
C VAL A 62 19.49 20.05 0.95
N GLY A 63 18.87 18.91 0.65
CA GLY A 63 18.22 18.67 -0.64
C GLY A 63 19.17 18.67 -1.84
N HIS A 64 20.48 18.58 -1.61
CA HIS A 64 21.48 18.41 -2.65
C HIS A 64 21.33 17.00 -3.24
N ARG A 65 20.96 16.90 -4.52
CA ARG A 65 21.00 15.64 -5.28
C ARG A 65 22.32 15.64 -6.02
N GLU A 66 23.13 14.60 -5.83
CA GLU A 66 24.36 14.41 -6.60
C GLU A 66 24.00 14.32 -8.08
N GLU A 67 24.70 15.08 -8.93
CA GLU A 67 24.53 15.01 -10.38
C GLU A 67 25.15 13.71 -10.88
N LEU A 68 24.30 12.82 -11.41
CA LEU A 68 24.75 11.59 -12.05
C LEU A 68 25.18 11.95 -13.47
N SER A 69 26.48 11.82 -13.76
CA SER A 69 27.05 12.18 -15.07
C SER A 69 27.52 10.96 -15.87
N THR A 70 27.78 9.84 -15.20
CA THR A 70 28.31 8.62 -15.83
C THR A 70 27.25 7.52 -15.86
N GLU A 71 27.22 6.71 -16.93
CA GLU A 71 26.39 5.49 -17.02
C GLU A 71 26.53 4.60 -15.78
N ASP A 72 27.76 4.40 -15.29
CA ASP A 72 28.04 3.62 -14.08
C ASP A 72 27.41 4.23 -12.81
N GLN A 73 27.34 5.56 -12.73
CA GLN A 73 26.71 6.25 -11.59
C GLN A 73 25.19 6.05 -11.63
N TYR A 74 24.56 6.08 -12.81
CA TYR A 74 23.15 5.76 -12.98
C TYR A 74 22.84 4.31 -12.63
N CYS A 75 23.70 3.39 -13.07
CA CYS A 75 23.58 1.96 -12.77
C CYS A 75 23.60 1.70 -11.25
N VAL A 76 24.58 2.25 -10.54
CA VAL A 76 24.72 2.01 -9.10
C VAL A 76 23.68 2.78 -8.27
N SER A 77 23.49 4.08 -8.54
CA SER A 77 22.69 4.94 -7.67
C SER A 77 21.18 4.81 -7.87
N ILE A 78 20.74 4.47 -9.08
CA ILE A 78 19.32 4.38 -9.44
C ILE A 78 18.95 2.92 -9.72
N HIS A 79 19.57 2.27 -10.71
CA HIS A 79 19.12 0.94 -11.16
C HIS A 79 19.20 -0.10 -10.05
N TYR A 80 20.39 -0.35 -9.50
CA TYR A 80 20.56 -1.31 -8.41
C TYR A 80 19.79 -0.89 -7.16
N ARG A 81 19.82 0.40 -6.80
CA ARG A 81 19.09 0.88 -5.62
C ARG A 81 17.58 0.64 -5.72
N VAL A 82 16.99 0.85 -6.90
CA VAL A 82 15.56 0.62 -7.14
C VAL A 82 15.26 -0.87 -7.12
N LEU A 83 16.07 -1.69 -7.79
CA LEU A 83 15.89 -3.15 -7.80
C LEU A 83 16.04 -3.76 -6.41
N ASP A 84 17.07 -3.38 -5.65
CA ASP A 84 17.28 -3.82 -4.27
C ASP A 84 16.09 -3.42 -3.39
N CYS A 85 15.60 -2.18 -3.55
CA CYS A 85 14.45 -1.72 -2.78
C CYS A 85 13.17 -2.50 -3.17
N MET A 86 12.95 -2.78 -4.45
CA MET A 86 11.83 -3.62 -4.90
C MET A 86 11.93 -5.04 -4.34
N ILE A 87 13.12 -5.65 -4.39
CA ILE A 87 13.40 -6.99 -3.87
C ILE A 87 13.17 -7.03 -2.35
N ASP A 88 13.68 -6.04 -1.62
CA ASP A 88 13.51 -5.94 -0.17
C ASP A 88 12.04 -5.76 0.20
N GLU A 89 11.30 -4.90 -0.49
CA GLU A 89 9.87 -4.71 -0.22
C GLU A 89 9.05 -5.95 -0.60
N LEU A 90 9.40 -6.65 -1.68
CA LEU A 90 8.79 -7.94 -2.03
C LEU A 90 9.08 -9.00 -0.97
N ASN A 91 10.32 -9.09 -0.48
CA ASN A 91 10.68 -10.01 0.59
C ASN A 91 9.90 -9.70 1.87
N LYS A 92 9.91 -8.43 2.32
CA LYS A 92 9.14 -7.98 3.50
C LYS A 92 7.65 -8.31 3.36
N ARG A 93 7.08 -8.11 2.16
CA ARG A 93 5.65 -8.34 1.90
C ARG A 93 5.28 -9.81 1.78
N PHE A 94 6.13 -10.62 1.14
CA PHE A 94 5.89 -12.04 0.86
C PHE A 94 6.79 -12.98 1.68
N ASN A 95 6.97 -12.66 2.96
CA ASN A 95 7.60 -13.56 3.93
C ASN A 95 6.86 -14.91 4.01
N ASN A 96 7.56 -15.97 4.48
CA ASN A 96 6.97 -17.30 4.62
C ASN A 96 5.65 -17.30 5.39
N GLU A 97 5.58 -16.55 6.50
CA GLU A 97 4.36 -16.36 7.30
C GLU A 97 3.22 -15.74 6.49
N SER A 98 3.52 -14.68 5.71
CA SER A 98 2.51 -14.03 4.87
C SER A 98 2.03 -14.95 3.74
N LYS A 99 2.93 -15.75 3.14
CA LYS A 99 2.57 -16.77 2.12
C LYS A 99 1.64 -17.83 2.72
N LEU A 100 1.86 -18.23 3.98
CA LEU A 100 0.95 -19.14 4.69
C LEU A 100 -0.40 -18.49 4.98
N CYS A 101 -0.42 -17.24 5.44
CA CYS A 101 -1.67 -16.50 5.67
C CYS A 101 -2.47 -16.33 4.38
N MET A 102 -1.81 -16.02 3.25
CA MET A 102 -2.46 -15.92 1.94
C MET A 102 -3.09 -17.25 1.50
N LYS A 103 -2.43 -18.38 1.78
CA LYS A 103 -3.02 -19.71 1.54
C LYS A 103 -4.25 -19.95 2.44
N GLY A 104 -4.22 -19.50 3.69
CA GLY A 104 -5.37 -19.53 4.60
C GLY A 104 -6.56 -18.69 4.10
N ILE A 105 -6.29 -17.48 3.59
CA ILE A 105 -7.32 -16.62 2.96
C ILE A 105 -7.91 -17.29 1.72
N SER A 106 -7.08 -17.91 0.89
CA SER A 106 -7.54 -18.69 -0.26
C SER A 106 -8.47 -19.83 0.16
N ALA A 107 -8.14 -20.53 1.24
CA ALA A 107 -8.98 -21.60 1.81
C ALA A 107 -10.32 -21.11 2.39
N CYS A 108 -10.48 -19.81 2.66
CA CYS A 108 -11.76 -19.21 3.04
C CYS A 108 -12.67 -18.93 1.83
N SER A 109 -12.14 -19.00 0.60
CA SER A 109 -12.93 -18.83 -0.61
C SER A 109 -13.56 -20.16 -1.06
N PRO A 110 -14.86 -20.19 -1.38
CA PRO A 110 -15.55 -21.41 -1.79
C PRO A 110 -15.12 -21.94 -3.15
N LYS A 111 -14.49 -21.09 -3.98
CA LYS A 111 -13.93 -21.48 -5.28
C LYS A 111 -12.59 -22.21 -5.14
N SER A 112 -11.99 -22.19 -3.95
CA SER A 112 -10.71 -22.85 -3.72
C SER A 112 -10.88 -24.36 -3.56
N LYS A 113 -9.90 -25.13 -4.03
CA LYS A 113 -9.88 -26.59 -3.86
C LYS A 113 -9.75 -27.02 -2.39
N ASN A 114 -9.27 -26.13 -1.53
CA ASN A 114 -8.97 -26.38 -0.11
C ASN A 114 -9.97 -25.67 0.81
N PHE A 115 -11.23 -25.50 0.35
CA PHE A 115 -12.24 -24.77 1.11
C PHE A 115 -12.41 -25.32 2.53
N PHE A 116 -12.19 -24.45 3.52
CA PHE A 116 -12.27 -24.78 4.94
C PHE A 116 -11.38 -25.98 5.37
N ASP A 117 -10.18 -26.10 4.80
CA ASP A 117 -9.18 -27.06 5.29
C ASP A 117 -8.41 -26.51 6.51
N PHE A 118 -8.50 -27.21 7.63
CA PHE A 118 -7.93 -26.78 8.91
C PHE A 118 -6.40 -26.65 8.84
N ALA A 119 -5.72 -27.56 8.14
CA ALA A 119 -4.26 -27.52 8.02
C ALA A 119 -3.77 -26.23 7.33
N THR A 120 -4.52 -25.73 6.35
CA THR A 120 -4.18 -24.49 5.64
C THR A 120 -4.55 -23.22 6.41
N ILE A 121 -5.59 -23.29 7.25
CA ILE A 121 -6.08 -22.15 8.05
C ILE A 121 -5.27 -21.98 9.34
N LYS A 122 -4.75 -23.07 9.92
CA LYS A 122 -4.02 -23.06 11.18
C LYS A 122 -2.94 -21.97 11.31
N PRO A 123 -2.04 -21.75 10.32
CA PRO A 123 -1.04 -20.68 10.42
C PRO A 123 -1.65 -19.28 10.56
N MET A 124 -2.82 -19.06 9.94
CA MET A 124 -3.56 -17.81 10.06
C MET A 124 -4.15 -17.63 11.47
N LEU A 125 -4.65 -18.71 12.08
CA LEU A 125 -5.22 -18.66 13.44
C LEU A 125 -4.20 -18.22 14.47
N VAL A 126 -2.98 -18.77 14.40
CA VAL A 126 -1.86 -18.41 15.30
C VAL A 126 -1.53 -16.93 15.16
N ASN A 127 -1.42 -16.42 13.93
CA ASN A 127 -1.02 -15.03 13.68
C ASN A 127 -2.07 -14.01 14.16
N TYR A 128 -3.36 -14.36 14.08
CA TYR A 128 -4.46 -13.50 14.52
C TYR A 128 -4.96 -13.82 15.94
N LYS A 129 -4.29 -14.73 16.67
CA LYS A 129 -4.63 -15.15 18.04
C LYS A 129 -6.07 -15.67 18.18
N ILE A 130 -6.52 -16.45 17.21
CA ILE A 130 -7.83 -17.10 17.18
C ILE A 130 -7.71 -18.49 17.84
N LEU A 131 -8.72 -18.92 18.59
CA LEU A 131 -8.72 -20.22 19.28
C LEU A 131 -8.83 -21.37 18.27
N GLU A 132 -7.76 -22.17 18.15
CA GLU A 132 -7.69 -23.27 17.16
C GLU A 132 -8.78 -24.34 17.37
N GLU A 133 -9.06 -24.67 18.63
CA GLU A 133 -9.99 -25.75 19.00
C GLU A 133 -11.43 -25.42 18.61
N ASP A 134 -11.87 -24.19 18.88
CA ASP A 134 -13.21 -23.71 18.58
C ASP A 134 -13.43 -23.63 17.07
N VAL A 135 -12.47 -23.07 16.32
CA VAL A 135 -12.53 -23.02 14.86
C VAL A 135 -12.59 -24.43 14.25
N GLN A 136 -11.86 -25.40 14.79
CA GLN A 136 -11.90 -26.77 14.27
C GLN A 136 -13.30 -27.38 14.41
N ILE A 137 -13.96 -27.17 15.56
CA ILE A 137 -15.32 -27.66 15.81
C ILE A 137 -16.32 -26.95 14.89
N GLU A 138 -16.23 -25.62 14.79
CA GLU A 138 -17.08 -24.80 13.95
C GLU A 138 -16.95 -25.18 12.46
N LEU A 139 -15.73 -25.38 11.95
CA LEU A 139 -15.49 -25.80 10.57
C LEU A 139 -16.12 -27.16 10.26
N MET A 140 -16.07 -28.11 11.19
CA MET A 140 -16.73 -29.42 11.02
C MET A 140 -18.25 -29.29 10.93
N GLN A 141 -18.84 -28.36 11.68
CA GLN A 141 -20.28 -28.11 11.67
C GLN A 141 -20.70 -27.34 10.42
N VAL A 142 -19.94 -26.31 10.02
CA VAL A 142 -20.23 -25.50 8.83
C VAL A 142 -20.19 -26.33 7.55
N LYS A 143 -19.25 -27.27 7.42
CA LYS A 143 -19.23 -28.20 6.27
C LYS A 143 -20.53 -29.02 6.17
N LYS A 144 -21.16 -29.38 7.28
CA LYS A 144 -22.46 -30.07 7.29
C LYS A 144 -23.59 -29.12 6.88
N VAL A 145 -23.58 -27.89 7.39
CA VAL A 145 -24.58 -26.85 7.11
C VAL A 145 -24.55 -26.38 5.65
N LEU A 146 -23.38 -26.42 5.00
CA LEU A 146 -23.18 -26.00 3.61
C LEU A 146 -23.33 -27.12 2.57
N ARG A 147 -23.46 -28.39 3.00
CA ARG A 147 -23.42 -29.57 2.10
C ARG A 147 -24.48 -29.57 1.00
N ASN A 148 -25.60 -28.87 1.20
CA ASN A 148 -26.76 -28.86 0.30
C ASN A 148 -27.10 -27.45 -0.22
N GLN A 149 -26.14 -26.53 -0.26
CA GLN A 149 -26.40 -25.13 -0.59
C GLN A 149 -25.50 -24.59 -1.69
N HIS A 150 -25.94 -23.49 -2.31
CA HIS A 150 -25.12 -22.74 -3.27
C HIS A 150 -23.89 -22.20 -2.53
N THR A 151 -22.75 -22.85 -2.72
CA THR A 151 -21.48 -22.46 -2.10
C THR A 151 -20.71 -21.47 -2.95
N GLU A 152 -21.10 -21.22 -4.20
CA GLU A 152 -20.27 -20.43 -5.14
C GLU A 152 -20.15 -18.95 -4.79
N ASP A 153 -21.11 -18.39 -4.03
CA ASP A 153 -21.12 -17.00 -3.61
C ASP A 153 -20.68 -16.85 -2.14
N VAL A 154 -19.59 -16.09 -1.95
CA VAL A 154 -19.01 -15.75 -0.65
C VAL A 154 -20.00 -14.93 0.18
N HIS A 155 -20.74 -14.01 -0.45
CA HIS A 155 -21.69 -13.14 0.26
C HIS A 155 -22.84 -13.94 0.85
N TYR A 156 -23.37 -14.90 0.10
CA TYR A 156 -24.42 -15.80 0.58
C TYR A 156 -23.96 -16.64 1.78
N ILE A 157 -22.74 -17.19 1.74
CA ILE A 157 -22.18 -17.95 2.86
C ILE A 157 -22.06 -17.08 4.11
N ILE A 158 -21.56 -15.84 3.96
CA ILE A 158 -21.39 -14.91 5.08
C ILE A 158 -22.73 -14.52 5.68
N ASP A 159 -23.72 -14.14 4.87
CA ASP A 159 -25.04 -13.76 5.39
C ASP A 159 -25.70 -14.89 6.15
N LYS A 160 -25.54 -16.13 5.65
CA LYS A 160 -26.05 -17.31 6.34
C LYS A 160 -25.31 -17.56 7.65
N LEU A 161 -23.98 -17.50 7.67
CA LEU A 161 -23.22 -17.65 8.90
C LEU A 161 -23.53 -16.54 9.90
N LYS A 162 -23.77 -15.30 9.44
CA LYS A 162 -24.21 -14.17 10.26
C LYS A 162 -25.57 -14.42 10.92
N SER A 163 -26.52 -15.05 10.23
CA SER A 163 -27.79 -15.46 10.85
C SER A 163 -27.60 -16.51 11.96
N LEU A 164 -26.48 -17.23 11.95
CA LEU A 164 -26.09 -18.25 12.92
C LEU A 164 -24.91 -17.80 13.78
N LYS A 165 -24.77 -16.49 14.03
CA LYS A 165 -23.61 -15.90 14.71
C LYS A 165 -23.28 -16.53 16.07
N ALA A 166 -24.30 -16.99 16.81
CA ALA A 166 -24.09 -17.63 18.11
C ALA A 166 -23.42 -19.02 18.00
N ALA A 167 -23.53 -19.68 16.85
CA ALA A 167 -22.95 -21.01 16.63
C ALA A 167 -21.55 -20.95 15.98
N PHE A 168 -21.20 -19.85 15.31
CA PHE A 168 -19.95 -19.70 14.56
C PHE A 168 -19.20 -18.38 14.83
N PRO A 169 -18.98 -17.99 16.10
CA PRO A 169 -18.31 -16.74 16.43
C PRO A 169 -16.87 -16.65 15.88
N GLU A 170 -16.06 -17.70 16.05
CA GLU A 170 -14.64 -17.66 15.68
C GLU A 170 -14.45 -17.76 14.17
N LEU A 171 -15.28 -18.54 13.49
CA LEU A 171 -15.28 -18.64 12.03
C LEU A 171 -15.73 -17.34 11.38
N LEU A 172 -16.73 -16.64 11.94
CA LEU A 172 -17.12 -15.32 11.43
C LEU A 172 -15.99 -14.31 11.60
N TRP A 173 -15.30 -14.32 12.74
CA TRP A 173 -14.13 -13.49 12.96
C TRP A 173 -13.01 -13.78 11.96
N LEU A 174 -12.72 -15.06 11.71
CA LEU A 174 -11.76 -15.50 10.70
C LEU A 174 -12.15 -14.99 9.29
N LEU A 175 -13.43 -15.13 8.91
CA LEU A 175 -13.93 -14.69 7.61
C LEU A 175 -13.86 -13.16 7.46
N ASP A 176 -14.20 -12.41 8.51
CA ASP A 176 -14.10 -10.95 8.53
C ASP A 176 -12.63 -10.50 8.33
N ILE A 177 -11.68 -11.16 8.99
CA ILE A 177 -10.25 -10.92 8.78
C ILE A 177 -9.84 -11.26 7.35
N ALA A 178 -10.24 -12.43 6.85
CA ALA A 178 -9.88 -12.90 5.51
C ALA A 178 -10.38 -11.93 4.43
N LEU A 179 -11.62 -11.44 4.54
CA LEU A 179 -12.21 -10.45 3.63
C LEU A 179 -11.48 -9.12 3.70
N THR A 180 -11.18 -8.64 4.91
CA THR A 180 -10.50 -7.36 5.11
C THR A 180 -9.13 -7.35 4.44
N ILE A 181 -8.39 -8.46 4.52
CA ILE A 181 -7.07 -8.60 3.89
C ILE A 181 -7.18 -8.84 2.39
N ALA A 182 -8.10 -9.69 1.95
CA ALA A 182 -8.28 -10.07 0.54
C ALA A 182 -8.71 -8.90 -0.36
N VAL A 183 -9.36 -7.88 0.19
CA VAL A 183 -9.81 -6.69 -0.54
C VAL A 183 -8.65 -5.73 -0.89
N SER A 184 -7.39 -6.06 -0.60
CA SER A 184 -6.27 -5.10 -0.69
C SER A 184 -5.48 -5.05 -2.02
N SER A 185 -5.57 -3.90 -2.70
CA SER A 185 -4.47 -2.98 -3.13
C SER A 185 -5.09 -1.70 -3.68
N THR A 186 -6.25 -1.83 -4.33
CA THR A 186 -7.11 -0.75 -4.85
C THR A 186 -7.57 0.21 -3.74
N ALA A 187 -7.74 -0.29 -2.51
CA ALA A 187 -8.01 0.55 -1.35
C ALA A 187 -6.85 1.53 -1.04
N CYS A 188 -5.60 1.15 -1.33
CA CYS A 188 -4.46 2.07 -1.24
C CYS A 188 -4.39 3.02 -2.43
N GLU A 189 -4.98 2.70 -3.58
CA GLU A 189 -5.05 3.60 -4.74
C GLU A 189 -6.06 4.74 -4.54
N ARG A 190 -7.17 4.49 -3.83
CA ARG A 190 -8.19 5.50 -3.51
C ARG A 190 -7.63 6.75 -2.80
N PRO A 191 -6.81 6.66 -1.73
CA PRO A 191 -6.18 7.83 -1.12
C PRO A 191 -5.18 8.50 -2.06
N PHE A 192 -4.40 7.76 -2.86
CA PHE A 192 -3.47 8.38 -3.82
C PHE A 192 -4.19 9.15 -4.94
N SER A 193 -5.28 8.58 -5.46
CA SER A 193 -6.14 9.25 -6.45
C SER A 193 -6.79 10.50 -5.87
N SER A 194 -7.24 10.45 -4.61
CA SER A 194 -7.80 11.59 -3.87
C SER A 194 -6.75 12.63 -3.49
N LEU A 195 -5.48 12.23 -3.35
CA LEU A 195 -4.38 13.14 -3.01
C LEU A 195 -4.01 14.05 -4.18
N LYS A 196 -4.16 13.57 -5.43
CA LYS A 196 -3.87 14.35 -6.65
C LYS A 196 -4.60 15.69 -6.72
N PRO A 197 -5.95 15.77 -6.53
CA PRO A 197 -6.64 17.06 -6.45
C PRO A 197 -6.40 17.81 -5.13
N THR A 198 -6.05 17.12 -4.05
CA THR A 198 -5.84 17.75 -2.73
C THR A 198 -4.50 18.49 -2.67
N LYS A 199 -3.44 17.89 -3.24
CA LYS A 199 -2.07 18.42 -3.29
C LYS A 199 -1.82 19.14 -4.61
N THR A 200 -2.31 20.37 -4.70
CA THR A 200 -2.07 21.26 -5.85
C THR A 200 -0.88 22.19 -5.59
N TYR A 201 -0.32 22.76 -6.66
CA TYR A 201 0.79 23.72 -6.58
C TYR A 201 0.48 24.89 -5.62
N LEU A 202 -0.75 25.41 -5.66
CA LEU A 202 -1.23 26.49 -4.78
C LEU A 202 -1.33 26.08 -3.31
N ARG A 203 -1.36 24.78 -3.01
CA ARG A 203 -1.45 24.18 -1.67
C ARG A 203 -0.15 23.50 -1.24
N SER A 204 0.96 23.78 -1.94
CA SER A 204 2.27 23.15 -1.69
C SER A 204 2.87 23.48 -0.32
N THR A 205 2.38 24.52 0.37
CA THR A 205 2.81 24.96 1.70
C THR A 205 1.98 24.36 2.85
N LEU A 206 0.98 23.52 2.58
CA LEU A 206 0.21 22.86 3.63
C LEU A 206 1.09 21.93 4.47
N SER A 207 0.90 21.96 5.79
CA SER A 207 1.55 21.00 6.69
C SER A 207 1.11 19.57 6.39
N GLN A 208 1.96 18.58 6.67
CA GLN A 208 1.63 17.17 6.46
C GLN A 208 0.38 16.74 7.22
N LEU A 209 0.18 17.26 8.44
CA LEU A 209 -1.01 17.02 9.25
C LEU A 209 -2.27 17.55 8.56
N SER A 210 -2.23 18.79 8.07
CA SER A 210 -3.35 19.41 7.36
C SER A 210 -3.68 18.67 6.07
N LEU A 211 -2.65 18.24 5.32
CA LEU A 211 -2.82 17.45 4.10
C LEU A 211 -3.47 16.10 4.39
N ASN A 212 -3.05 15.41 5.45
CA ASN A 212 -3.63 14.13 5.86
C ASN A 212 -5.11 14.27 6.24
N ASN A 213 -5.45 15.29 7.03
CA ASN A 213 -6.83 15.56 7.43
C ASN A 213 -7.72 15.86 6.21
N LEU A 214 -7.23 16.65 5.25
CA LEU A 214 -7.93 16.92 3.98
C LEU A 214 -8.09 15.66 3.13
N ALA A 215 -7.06 14.80 3.07
CA ALA A 215 -7.13 13.54 2.35
C ALA A 215 -8.21 12.63 2.93
N ILE A 216 -8.31 12.52 4.27
CA ILE A 216 -9.36 11.74 4.95
C ILE A 216 -10.75 12.25 4.57
N LEU A 217 -10.98 13.57 4.62
CA LEU A 217 -12.25 14.17 4.22
C LEU A 217 -12.60 13.91 2.74
N SER A 218 -11.59 13.88 1.87
CA SER A 218 -11.78 13.58 0.44
C SER A 218 -12.09 12.11 0.17
N ILE A 219 -11.45 11.18 0.90
CA ILE A 219 -11.67 9.73 0.76
C ILE A 219 -13.08 9.39 1.23
N GLU A 220 -13.46 9.92 2.39
CA GLU A 220 -14.77 9.77 3.03
C GLU A 220 -15.72 10.90 2.63
N SER A 221 -15.71 11.27 1.35
CA SER A 221 -16.52 12.37 0.82
C SER A 221 -18.02 12.16 1.01
N ASP A 222 -18.50 10.90 0.99
CA ASP A 222 -19.89 10.55 1.28
C ASP A 222 -20.30 10.97 2.71
N ILE A 223 -19.45 10.65 3.68
CA ILE A 223 -19.65 11.00 5.09
C ILE A 223 -19.46 12.51 5.28
N SER A 224 -18.41 13.10 4.67
CA SER A 224 -18.11 14.53 4.78
C SER A 224 -19.23 15.39 4.20
N SER A 225 -19.90 14.95 3.14
CA SER A 225 -21.03 15.66 2.53
C SER A 225 -22.26 15.70 3.45
N SER A 226 -22.43 14.68 4.30
CA SER A 226 -23.49 14.65 5.31
C SER A 226 -23.22 15.56 6.53
N LEU A 227 -21.99 16.09 6.66
CA LEU A 227 -21.57 16.87 7.81
C LEU A 227 -22.22 18.27 7.79
N ARG A 228 -22.91 18.62 8.88
CA ARG A 228 -23.50 19.96 9.04
C ARG A 228 -22.42 21.00 9.34
N LEU A 229 -21.84 21.60 8.29
CA LEU A 229 -20.76 22.59 8.38
C LEU A 229 -21.05 23.74 9.38
N LYS A 230 -22.29 24.22 9.45
CA LYS A 230 -22.69 25.27 10.42
C LYS A 230 -22.37 24.90 11.87
N VAL A 231 -22.68 23.66 12.26
CA VAL A 231 -22.42 23.15 13.62
C VAL A 231 -20.92 23.05 13.90
N VAL A 232 -20.13 22.68 12.90
CA VAL A 232 -18.67 22.59 13.01
C VAL A 232 -18.08 23.98 13.21
N VAL A 233 -18.53 24.98 12.42
CA VAL A 233 -18.11 26.37 12.55
C VAL A 233 -18.50 26.94 13.90
N ASP A 234 -19.72 26.68 14.38
CA ASP A 234 -20.18 27.13 15.70
C ASP A 234 -19.35 26.55 16.83
N ARG A 235 -19.02 25.25 16.76
CA ARG A 235 -18.16 24.58 17.74
C ARG A 235 -16.73 25.13 17.72
N PHE A 236 -16.17 25.34 16.52
CA PHE A 236 -14.84 25.92 16.36
C PHE A 236 -14.79 27.34 16.94
N ALA A 237 -15.79 28.17 16.66
CA ALA A 237 -15.90 29.53 17.18
C ALA A 237 -16.07 29.57 18.71
N PHE A 238 -16.80 28.62 19.29
CA PHE A 238 -16.92 28.50 20.75
C PHE A 238 -15.56 28.15 21.40
N GLN A 239 -14.78 27.29 20.75
CA GLN A 239 -13.49 26.84 21.26
C GLN A 239 -12.37 27.87 21.05
N HIS A 240 -12.47 28.70 20.01
CA HIS A 240 -11.54 29.79 19.70
C HIS A 240 -12.26 31.15 19.74
N LYS A 241 -12.19 31.82 20.90
CA LYS A 241 -12.88 33.10 21.19
C LYS A 241 -12.61 34.25 20.18
N ASN A 242 -11.55 34.16 19.36
CA ASN A 242 -11.19 35.18 18.36
C ASN A 242 -11.54 34.78 16.91
N GLY A 243 -12.32 33.71 16.68
CA GLY A 243 -12.53 33.12 15.36
C GLY A 243 -13.71 33.67 14.53
N ARG A 244 -14.52 34.59 15.05
CA ARG A 244 -15.66 35.19 14.33
C ARG A 244 -15.35 36.62 13.92
N ILE A 245 -15.15 36.84 12.62
CA ILE A 245 -15.28 38.17 12.03
C ILE A 245 -16.77 38.37 11.75
N CYS A 246 -17.48 39.04 12.66
CA CYS A 246 -18.82 39.54 12.38
C CYS A 246 -18.66 40.71 11.41
N LEU A 247 -18.95 40.49 10.13
CA LEU A 247 -19.13 41.59 9.19
C LEU A 247 -20.46 42.27 9.56
N LEU A 248 -20.33 43.49 10.11
CA LEU A 248 -21.44 44.42 10.35
C LEU A 248 -22.02 44.93 9.04
#